data_AF-A0A512D9K7-F1
#
_entry.id   AF-A0A512D9K7-F1
#
_cell.length_a   1.000
_cell.length_b   1.000
_cell.length_c   1.000
_cell.angle_alpha   90.00
_cell.angle_beta   90.00
_cell.angle_gamma   90.00
#
_symmetry.space_group_name_H-M   'P 1'
#
loop_
_entity.id
_entity.type
_entity.pdbx_description
1 polymer ?
#
loop_
_entity_poly.entity_id
_entity_poly.type
_entity_poly.pdbx_seq_one_letter_code
_entity_poly.pdbx_strand_id
1 'polypeptide(L)'
;MTLTAPGGLLAATALHLGFQAVVTAVVYPALAEVPPDRWGTAHAAHSRRITAVVAPVYGLLGAACLRVVVAGPRTGLAAVAVTGSAAAAVSTALVAAPTHRRLALQGANPLLLARLRRSDGVRLAGAALAAGAALGAVVLEARGGRRTG
;
A
#
# COMPACT_ATOMS: atom_id res chain seq x y z
N MET A 1 -7.77 24.37 -1.68
CA MET A 1 -8.39 23.54 -2.75
C MET A 1 -8.65 22.16 -2.18
N THR A 2 -9.91 21.81 -1.93
CA THR A 2 -10.31 20.47 -1.45
C THR A 2 -10.42 19.51 -2.64
N LEU A 3 -9.74 18.37 -2.58
CA LEU A 3 -9.86 17.34 -3.62
C LEU A 3 -11.27 16.72 -3.58
N THR A 4 -11.83 16.43 -4.75
CA THR A 4 -13.04 15.61 -4.86
C THR A 4 -12.78 14.20 -4.30
N ALA A 5 -13.83 13.44 -3.97
CA ALA A 5 -13.63 12.09 -3.44
C ALA A 5 -12.81 11.19 -4.39
N PRO A 6 -13.06 11.16 -5.72
CA PRO A 6 -12.23 10.39 -6.66
C PRO A 6 -10.80 10.94 -6.80
N GLY A 7 -10.63 12.26 -6.84
CA GLY A 7 -9.29 12.88 -6.89
C GLY A 7 -8.45 12.58 -5.63
N GLY A 8 -9.09 12.61 -4.45
CA GLY A 8 -8.46 12.23 -3.19
C GLY A 8 -8.07 10.75 -3.14
N LEU A 9 -8.93 9.86 -3.65
CA LEU A 9 -8.64 8.43 -3.76
C LEU A 9 -7.48 8.16 -4.72
N LEU A 10 -7.45 8.83 -5.88
CA LEU A 10 -6.35 8.71 -6.84
C LEU A 10 -5.03 9.17 -6.23
N ALA A 11 -5.01 10.33 -5.55
CA ALA A 11 -3.79 10.83 -4.92
C ALA A 11 -3.26 9.86 -3.85
N ALA A 12 -4.14 9.32 -3.01
CA ALA A 12 -3.75 8.39 -1.94
C ALA A 12 -3.29 7.03 -2.48
N THR A 13 -3.99 6.48 -3.48
CA THR A 13 -3.61 5.20 -4.11
C THR A 13 -2.34 5.32 -4.94
N ALA A 14 -2.10 6.45 -5.61
CA ALA A 14 -0.85 6.71 -6.31
C ALA A 14 0.34 6.84 -5.35
N LEU A 15 0.18 7.56 -4.23
CA LEU A 15 1.18 7.63 -3.17
C LEU A 15 1.50 6.24 -2.62
N HIS A 16 0.48 5.44 -2.33
CA HIS A 16 0.64 4.08 -1.82
C HIS A 16 1.34 3.17 -2.82
N LEU A 17 0.98 3.23 -4.11
CA LEU A 17 1.66 2.49 -5.18
C LEU A 17 3.14 2.87 -5.28
N GLY A 18 3.46 4.16 -5.26
CA GLY A 18 4.86 4.63 -5.29
C GLY A 18 5.66 4.12 -4.10
N PHE A 19 5.10 4.25 -2.89
CA PHE A 19 5.71 3.69 -1.67
C PHE A 19 5.93 2.18 -1.81
N GLN A 20 4.92 1.45 -2.26
CA GLN A 20 4.96 0.00 -2.36
C GLN A 20 5.97 -0.47 -3.41
N ALA A 21 6.06 0.21 -4.55
CA ALA A 21 7.05 -0.07 -5.59
C ALA A 21 8.49 0.11 -5.06
N VAL A 22 8.75 1.16 -4.28
CA VAL A 22 10.06 1.37 -3.63
C VAL A 22 10.35 0.27 -2.61
N VAL A 23 9.36 -0.14 -1.81
CA VAL A 23 9.54 -1.26 -0.88
C VAL A 23 9.93 -2.55 -1.60
N THR A 24 9.22 -2.87 -2.69
CA THR A 24 9.45 -4.08 -3.48
C THR A 24 10.80 -4.05 -4.20
N ALA A 25 11.12 -2.96 -4.89
CA ALA A 25 12.27 -2.89 -5.78
C ALA A 25 13.59 -2.52 -5.07
N VAL A 26 13.51 -1.82 -3.94
CA VAL A 26 14.70 -1.26 -3.26
C VAL A 26 14.82 -1.80 -1.84
N VAL A 27 13.78 -1.64 -1.02
CA VAL A 27 13.91 -1.84 0.44
C VAL A 27 14.06 -3.31 0.81
N TYR A 28 13.25 -4.20 0.27
CA TYR A 28 13.34 -5.64 0.58
C TYR A 28 14.55 -6.35 -0.03
N PRO A 29 14.99 -6.03 -1.26
CA PRO A 29 16.29 -6.48 -1.76
C PRO A 29 17.44 -6.05 -0.84
N ALA A 30 17.54 -4.75 -0.53
CA ALA A 30 18.60 -4.23 0.33
C ALA A 30 18.60 -4.86 1.74
N LEU A 31 17.41 -5.09 2.31
CA LEU A 31 17.30 -5.79 3.60
C LEU A 31 17.81 -7.22 3.49
N ALA A 32 17.46 -7.96 2.44
CA ALA A 32 17.84 -9.37 2.27
C ALA A 32 19.34 -9.60 2.04
N GLU A 33 20.08 -8.57 1.62
CA GLU A 33 21.53 -8.60 1.41
C GLU A 33 22.32 -8.38 2.70
N VAL A 34 21.67 -8.03 3.81
CA VAL A 34 22.35 -7.76 5.08
C VAL A 34 22.95 -9.05 5.67
N PRO A 35 24.25 -9.05 6.01
CA PRO A 35 24.90 -10.20 6.65
C PRO A 35 24.32 -10.57 8.03
N PRO A 36 24.36 -11.87 8.43
CA PRO A 36 23.74 -12.34 9.67
C PRO A 36 24.21 -11.62 10.95
N ASP A 37 25.50 -11.28 11.04
CA ASP A 37 26.12 -10.59 12.18
C ASP A 37 25.58 -9.17 12.38
N ARG A 38 25.09 -8.52 11.32
CA ARG A 38 24.53 -7.16 11.35
C ARG A 38 23.01 -7.10 11.21
N TRP A 39 22.36 -8.25 11.02
CA TRP A 39 20.93 -8.33 10.73
C TRP A 39 20.05 -7.63 11.77
N GLY A 40 20.25 -7.94 13.05
CA GLY A 40 19.41 -7.41 14.14
C GLY A 40 19.42 -5.88 14.17
N THR A 41 20.60 -5.28 14.11
CA THR A 41 20.78 -3.82 14.09
C THR A 41 20.15 -3.18 12.85
N ALA A 42 20.39 -3.76 11.66
CA ALA A 42 19.86 -3.25 10.41
C ALA A 42 18.33 -3.35 10.34
N HIS A 43 17.76 -4.50 10.72
CA HIS A 43 16.31 -4.75 10.74
C HIS A 43 15.61 -3.81 11.73
N ALA A 44 16.13 -3.64 12.94
CA ALA A 44 15.56 -2.71 13.91
C ALA A 44 15.56 -1.27 13.39
N ALA A 45 16.64 -0.84 12.74
CA ALA A 45 16.74 0.49 12.15
C ALA A 45 15.80 0.66 10.95
N HIS A 46 15.67 -0.36 10.10
CA HIS A 46 14.68 -0.42 9.03
C HIS A 46 13.25 -0.31 9.58
N SER A 47 12.89 -1.14 10.57
CA SER A 47 11.55 -1.16 11.16
C SER A 47 11.14 0.19 11.74
N ARG A 48 12.03 0.88 12.49
CA ARG A 48 11.73 2.21 13.01
C ARG A 48 11.45 3.24 11.91
N ARG A 49 12.32 3.28 10.89
CA ARG A 49 12.22 4.26 9.79
C ARG A 49 11.01 3.99 8.90
N ILE A 50 10.78 2.73 8.53
CA ILE A 50 9.66 2.37 7.66
C ILE A 50 8.32 2.57 8.37
N THR A 51 8.23 2.34 9.69
CA THR A 51 7.00 2.61 10.46
C THR A 51 6.60 4.08 10.40
N ALA A 52 7.56 5.00 10.49
CA ALA A 52 7.29 6.44 10.40
C ALA A 52 6.75 6.88 9.02
N VAL A 53 7.06 6.13 7.95
CA VAL A 53 6.59 6.41 6.59
C VAL A 53 5.29 5.66 6.27
N VAL A 54 5.19 4.39 6.65
CA VAL A 54 4.04 3.54 6.32
C VAL A 54 2.78 4.00 7.04
N ALA A 55 2.90 4.48 8.28
CA ALA A 55 1.76 4.94 9.07
C ALA A 55 0.99 6.10 8.40
N PRO A 56 1.63 7.22 7.99
CA PRO A 56 0.91 8.28 7.28
C PRO A 56 0.42 7.83 5.90
N VAL A 57 1.18 7.01 5.15
CA VAL A 57 0.74 6.51 3.83
C VAL A 57 -0.57 5.71 3.96
N TYR A 58 -0.62 4.74 4.87
CA TYR A 58 -1.85 3.95 5.10
C TYR A 58 -2.95 4.75 5.80
N GLY A 59 -2.61 5.73 6.64
CA GLY A 59 -3.58 6.64 7.25
C GLY A 59 -4.32 7.48 6.20
N LEU A 60 -3.58 8.08 5.26
CA LEU A 60 -4.15 8.85 4.15
C LEU A 60 -4.97 7.95 3.21
N LEU A 61 -4.47 6.76 2.89
CA LEU A 61 -5.18 5.77 2.08
C LEU A 61 -6.50 5.35 2.74
N GLY A 62 -6.47 5.04 4.04
CA GLY A 62 -7.64 4.68 4.82
C GLY A 62 -8.68 5.79 4.87
N ALA A 63 -8.25 7.04 5.10
CA ALA A 63 -9.14 8.20 5.10
C ALA A 63 -9.79 8.43 3.73
N ALA A 64 -9.04 8.27 2.63
CA ALA A 64 -9.57 8.39 1.28
C ALA A 64 -10.57 7.28 0.95
N CYS A 65 -10.27 6.03 1.30
CA CYS A 65 -11.18 4.90 1.13
C CYS A 65 -12.46 5.08 1.95
N LEU A 66 -12.34 5.48 3.21
CA LEU A 66 -13.49 5.71 4.09
C LEU A 66 -14.42 6.79 3.53
N ARG A 67 -13.87 7.89 3.01
CA ARG A 67 -14.66 8.95 2.37
C ARG A 67 -15.48 8.41 1.18
N VAL A 68 -14.89 7.55 0.36
CA VAL A 68 -15.57 6.93 -0.79
C VAL A 68 -16.68 5.99 -0.33
N VAL A 69 -16.42 5.18 0.71
CA VAL A 69 -17.41 4.24 1.27
C VAL A 69 -18.59 5.01 1.87
N VAL A 70 -18.32 6.04 2.69
CA VAL A 70 -19.36 6.86 3.35
C VAL A 70 -20.18 7.66 2.33
N ALA A 71 -19.55 8.19 1.28
CA ALA A 71 -20.25 8.92 0.22
C ALA A 71 -21.04 8.01 -0.75
N GLY A 72 -20.90 6.69 -0.62
CA GLY A 72 -21.41 5.70 -1.57
C GLY A 72 -20.51 5.59 -2.81
N PRO A 73 -19.98 4.40 -3.15
CA PRO A 73 -19.20 4.21 -4.36
C PRO A 73 -20.05 4.48 -5.60
N ARG A 74 -19.79 5.61 -6.29
CA ARG A 74 -20.57 6.03 -7.46
C ARG A 74 -20.26 5.23 -8.74
N THR A 75 -19.17 4.48 -8.74
CA THR A 75 -18.74 3.64 -9.86
C THR A 75 -18.19 2.31 -9.37
N GLY A 76 -18.31 1.26 -10.18
CA GLY A 76 -17.66 -0.04 -9.91
C GLY A 76 -16.14 0.09 -9.79
N LEU A 77 -15.51 1.02 -10.52
CA LEU A 77 -14.07 1.28 -10.42
C LEU A 77 -13.67 1.86 -9.06
N ALA A 78 -14.48 2.74 -8.46
CA ALA A 78 -14.22 3.22 -7.10
C ALA A 78 -14.29 2.08 -6.08
N ALA A 79 -15.24 1.14 -6.24
CA ALA A 79 -15.31 -0.05 -5.40
C ALA A 79 -14.09 -0.96 -5.57
N VAL A 80 -13.64 -1.21 -6.81
CA VAL A 80 -12.40 -1.96 -7.09
C VAL A 80 -11.19 -1.29 -6.44
N ALA A 81 -11.10 0.03 -6.49
CA ALA A 81 -10.01 0.78 -5.88
C ALA A 81 -9.95 0.61 -4.34
N VAL A 82 -11.10 0.67 -3.68
CA VAL A 82 -11.22 0.41 -2.23
C VAL A 82 -10.84 -1.04 -1.92
N THR A 83 -11.31 -2.01 -2.70
CA THR A 83 -11.00 -3.44 -2.49
C THR A 83 -9.50 -3.72 -2.66
N GLY A 84 -8.85 -3.18 -3.68
CA GLY A 84 -7.40 -3.31 -3.87
C GLY A 84 -6.60 -2.71 -2.71
N SER A 85 -7.01 -1.54 -2.24
CA SER A 85 -6.42 -0.87 -1.08
C SER A 85 -6.60 -1.70 0.21
N ALA A 86 -7.80 -2.25 0.41
CA ALA A 86 -8.12 -3.11 1.56
C ALA A 86 -7.29 -4.39 1.54
N ALA A 87 -7.15 -5.05 0.38
CA ALA A 87 -6.30 -6.23 0.25
C ALA A 87 -4.85 -5.95 0.64
N ALA A 88 -4.30 -4.81 0.21
CA ALA A 88 -2.95 -4.41 0.59
C ALA A 88 -2.84 -4.08 2.09
N ALA A 89 -3.83 -3.42 2.69
CA ALA A 89 -3.86 -3.11 4.12
C ALA A 89 -3.98 -4.38 4.98
N VAL A 90 -4.87 -5.29 4.62
CA VAL A 90 -5.06 -6.57 5.32
C VAL A 90 -3.80 -7.44 5.22
N SER A 91 -3.19 -7.56 4.04
CA SER A 91 -1.91 -8.27 3.88
C SER A 91 -0.80 -7.66 4.75
N THR A 92 -0.77 -6.32 4.86
CA THR A 92 0.20 -5.62 5.71
C THR A 92 -0.03 -5.94 7.19
N ALA A 93 -1.26 -5.79 7.67
CA ALA A 93 -1.60 -5.96 9.07
C ALA A 93 -1.50 -7.43 9.54
N LEU A 94 -1.94 -8.38 8.71
CA LEU A 94 -2.05 -9.79 9.10
C LEU A 94 -0.86 -10.65 8.67
N VAL A 95 -0.06 -10.21 7.70
CA VAL A 95 1.06 -11.01 7.18
C VAL A 95 2.39 -10.28 7.35
N ALA A 96 2.55 -9.09 6.77
CA ALA A 96 3.84 -8.39 6.78
C ALA A 96 4.27 -7.99 8.21
N ALA A 97 3.39 -7.34 8.97
CA ALA A 97 3.71 -6.88 10.33
C ALA A 97 4.04 -8.05 11.29
N PRO A 98 3.25 -9.15 11.36
CA PRO A 98 3.63 -10.32 12.14
C PRO A 98 4.92 -10.98 11.64
N THR A 99 5.18 -11.00 10.33
CA THR A 99 6.41 -11.55 9.77
C THR A 99 7.64 -10.72 10.17
N HIS A 100 7.55 -9.38 10.16
CA HIS A 100 8.60 -8.51 10.68
C HIS A 100 8.87 -8.74 12.17
N ARG A 101 7.82 -8.92 12.98
CA ARG A 101 7.99 -9.25 14.40
C ARG A 101 8.75 -10.56 14.58
N ARG A 102 8.43 -11.59 13.79
CA ARG A 102 9.15 -12.88 13.83
C ARG A 102 10.59 -12.75 13.36
N LEU A 103 10.85 -11.96 12.31
CA LEU A 103 12.21 -11.68 11.82
C LEU A 103 13.06 -10.94 12.87
N ALA A 104 12.46 -10.07 13.68
CA ALA A 104 13.15 -9.42 14.78
C ALA A 104 13.61 -10.41 15.86
N LEU A 105 12.87 -11.50 16.06
CA LEU A 105 13.17 -12.53 17.06
C LEU A 105 14.07 -13.65 16.51
N GLN A 106 13.93 -14.00 15.23
CA GLN A 106 14.53 -15.19 14.62
C GLN A 106 15.69 -14.86 13.67
N GLY A 107 16.04 -13.59 13.52
CA GLY A 107 17.07 -13.14 12.59
C GLY A 107 16.66 -13.30 11.11
N ALA A 108 17.65 -13.39 10.22
CA ALA A 108 17.49 -13.47 8.76
C ALA A 108 16.93 -14.82 8.27
N ASN A 109 15.87 -15.32 8.88
CA ASN A 109 15.28 -16.62 8.55
C ASN A 109 14.76 -16.63 7.09
N PRO A 110 15.29 -17.51 6.22
CA PRO A 110 14.94 -17.53 4.79
C PRO A 110 13.44 -17.76 4.51
N LEU A 111 12.77 -18.59 5.32
CA LEU A 111 11.34 -18.89 5.14
C LEU A 111 10.47 -17.67 5.46
N LEU A 112 10.86 -16.89 6.46
CA LEU A 112 10.18 -15.64 6.81
C LEU A 112 10.41 -14.57 5.75
N LEU A 113 11.62 -14.46 5.19
CA LEU A 113 11.92 -13.56 4.09
C LEU A 113 11.12 -13.92 2.83
N ALA A 114 11.01 -15.21 2.49
CA ALA A 114 10.17 -15.68 1.39
C ALA A 114 8.68 -15.40 1.62
N ARG A 115 8.19 -15.55 2.87
CA ARG A 115 6.81 -15.17 3.23
C ARG A 115 6.59 -13.67 3.10
N LEU A 116 7.56 -12.85 3.52
CA LEU A 116 7.50 -11.40 3.41
C LEU A 116 7.44 -10.96 1.94
N ARG A 117 8.29 -11.51 1.08
CA ARG A 117 8.29 -11.25 -0.38
C ARG A 117 6.97 -11.65 -1.05
N ARG A 118 6.37 -12.79 -0.67
CA ARG A 118 5.05 -13.18 -1.17
C ARG A 118 3.95 -12.20 -0.75
N SER A 119 3.93 -11.80 0.52
CA SER A 119 3.01 -10.77 1.02
C SER A 119 3.21 -9.43 0.30
N ASP A 120 4.46 -9.09 -0.02
CA ASP A 120 4.81 -7.91 -0.77
C ASP A 120 4.24 -7.89 -2.18
N GLY A 121 4.30 -9.02 -2.90
CA GLY A 121 3.69 -9.15 -4.22
C GLY A 121 2.18 -8.90 -4.19
N VAL A 122 1.48 -9.42 -3.18
CA VAL A 122 0.03 -9.15 -2.97
C VAL A 122 -0.21 -7.66 -2.72
N ARG A 123 0.62 -7.02 -1.90
CA ARG A 123 0.50 -5.59 -1.59
C ARG A 123 0.74 -4.72 -2.81
N LEU A 124 1.74 -5.05 -3.64
CA LEU A 124 2.04 -4.34 -4.89
C LEU A 124 0.93 -4.51 -5.92
N ALA A 125 0.45 -5.73 -6.13
CA ALA A 125 -0.68 -5.99 -7.02
C ALA A 125 -1.95 -5.25 -6.57
N GLY A 126 -2.26 -5.27 -5.27
CA GLY A 126 -3.38 -4.52 -4.70
C GLY A 126 -3.24 -3.00 -4.88
N ALA A 127 -2.04 -2.45 -4.67
CA ALA A 127 -1.76 -1.03 -4.88
C ALA A 127 -1.89 -0.62 -6.36
N ALA A 128 -1.38 -1.44 -7.28
CA ALA A 128 -1.46 -1.19 -8.72
C ALA A 128 -2.92 -1.24 -9.21
N LEU A 129 -3.67 -2.25 -8.79
CA LEU A 129 -5.10 -2.37 -9.08
C LEU A 129 -5.87 -1.15 -8.54
N ALA A 130 -5.55 -0.73 -7.31
CA ALA A 130 -6.22 0.39 -6.68
C ALA A 130 -5.98 1.72 -7.40
N ALA A 131 -4.71 2.01 -7.73
CA ALA A 131 -4.35 3.24 -8.45
C ALA A 131 -4.93 3.26 -9.87
N GLY A 132 -4.88 2.14 -10.61
CA GLY A 132 -5.45 2.03 -11.95
C GLY A 132 -6.97 2.22 -11.95
N ALA A 133 -7.67 1.60 -11.01
CA ALA A 133 -9.12 1.75 -10.88
C ALA A 133 -9.52 3.17 -10.43
N ALA A 134 -8.78 3.78 -9.50
CA ALA A 134 -9.02 5.17 -9.09
C ALA A 134 -8.82 6.16 -10.24
N LEU A 135 -7.79 5.95 -11.07
CA LEU A 135 -7.55 6.75 -12.28
C LEU A 135 -8.72 6.61 -13.26
N GLY A 136 -9.17 5.38 -13.51
CA GLY A 136 -10.33 5.14 -14.37
C GLY A 136 -11.61 5.80 -13.84
N ALA A 137 -11.84 5.78 -12.52
CA ALA A 137 -12.97 6.45 -11.89
C ALA A 137 -12.96 7.97 -12.13
N VAL A 138 -11.79 8.62 -11.98
CA VAL A 138 -11.61 10.05 -12.26
C VAL A 138 -11.87 10.36 -13.74
N VAL A 139 -11.37 9.52 -14.66
CA VAL A 139 -11.58 9.71 -16.10
C VAL A 139 -13.06 9.59 -16.49
N LEU A 140 -13.80 8.65 -15.89
CA LEU A 140 -15.23 8.50 -16.11
C LEU A 140 -16.02 9.70 -15.60
N GLU A 141 -15.70 10.21 -14.40
CA GLU A 141 -16.33 11.40 -13.83
C GLU A 141 -16.14 12.63 -14.74
N ALA A 142 -14.92 12.86 -15.21
CA ALA A 142 -14.61 13.95 -16.13
C ALA A 142 -15.32 13.83 -17.50
N ARG A 143 -15.60 12.61 -17.96
CA ARG A 143 -16.37 12.38 -19.20
C ARG A 143 -17.87 12.57 -19.00
N GLY A 144 -18.41 12.19 -17.84
CA GLY A 144 -19.83 12.39 -17.50
C GLY A 144 -20.21 13.87 -17.43
N GLY A 145 -19.40 14.69 -16.75
CA GLY A 145 -19.66 16.13 -16.62
C GLY A 145 -19.63 16.91 -17.94
N ARG A 146 -18.91 16.42 -18.96
CA ARG A 146 -18.86 17.04 -20.30
C ARG A 146 -20.07 16.72 -21.18
N ARG A 147 -20.90 15.73 -20.82
CA ARG A 147 -22.10 15.36 -21.61
C ARG A 147 -23.37 16.09 -21.15
N THR A 148 -23.32 16.79 -20.02
CA THR A 148 -24.48 17.42 -19.38
C THR A 148 -24.43 18.95 -19.37
N GLY A 149 -23.41 19.57 -19.99
CA GLY A 149 -23.29 21.02 -20.15
C GLY A 149 -23.10 21.36 -21.62
#